data_AF-A0A2I2UYJ1-F1
#
_entry.id   AF-A0A2I2UYJ1-F1
#
_cell.length_a   1.000
_cell.length_b   1.000
_cell.length_c   1.000
_cell.angle_alpha   90.00
_cell.angle_beta   90.00
_cell.angle_gamma   90.00
#
_symmetry.space_group_name_H-M   'P 1'
#
loop_
_entity.id
_entity.type
_entity.pdbx_description
1 polymer ?
#
loop_
_entity_poly.entity_id
_entity_poly.type
_entity_poly.pdbx_seq_one_letter_code
_entity_poly.pdbx_strand_id
1 'polypeptide(L)' 'MTKGLYGIKDAVYLSVLCILGQNGISDVVKVTLTPEEEAHLKNSADTLWGIQKELCIFTV' A
#
# COMPACT_ATOMS: atom_id res chain seq x y z
N MET A 1 4.72 -1.02 -4.38
CA MET A 1 3.98 -1.83 -3.40
C MET A 1 4.11 -1.16 -2.04
N THR A 2 3.03 -0.98 -1.29
CA THR A 2 3.07 -0.23 -0.01
C THR A 2 3.39 -1.09 1.21
N LYS A 3 3.72 -2.37 1.00
CA LYS A 3 4.19 -3.29 2.03
C LYS A 3 5.40 -2.70 2.78
N GLY A 4 5.33 -2.70 4.10
CA GLY A 4 6.36 -2.16 5.00
C GLY A 4 6.21 -0.66 5.30
N LEU A 5 5.34 0.06 4.61
CA LEU A 5 5.03 1.46 4.91
C LEU A 5 3.89 1.54 5.94
N TYR A 6 4.01 2.43 6.92
CA TYR A 6 2.96 2.74 7.91
C TYR A 6 2.35 1.49 8.59
N GLY A 7 3.15 0.44 8.80
CA GLY A 7 2.71 -0.82 9.42
C GLY A 7 1.86 -1.75 8.53
N ILE A 8 1.75 -1.48 7.23
CA ILE A 8 1.08 -2.33 6.23
C ILE A 8 1.92 -3.59 6.00
N LYS A 9 1.34 -4.77 6.22
CA LYS A 9 2.04 -6.06 6.10
C LYS A 9 1.83 -6.73 4.75
N ASP A 10 0.67 -6.50 4.15
CA ASP A 10 0.25 -7.19 2.94
C ASP A 10 0.70 -6.46 1.68
N ALA A 11 0.80 -7.22 0.59
CA ALA A 11 1.29 -6.75 -0.70
C ALA A 11 0.19 -6.02 -1.48
N VAL A 12 -0.21 -4.84 -1.01
CA VAL A 12 -1.24 -4.01 -1.66
C VAL A 12 -0.63 -2.79 -2.37
N TYR A 13 -1.44 -2.16 -3.23
CA TYR A 13 -1.10 -0.90 -3.89
C TYR A 13 -2.04 0.20 -3.39
N LEU A 14 -1.47 1.20 -2.74
CA LEU A 14 -2.14 2.43 -2.32
C LEU A 14 -1.36 3.63 -2.84
N SER A 15 -2.05 4.73 -3.08
CA SER A 15 -1.43 6.00 -3.47
C SER A 15 -0.58 6.54 -2.32
N VAL A 16 0.70 6.81 -2.62
CA VAL A 16 1.66 7.44 -1.71
C VAL A 16 2.54 8.40 -2.51
N LEU A 17 3.25 9.30 -1.84
CA LEU A 17 4.18 10.20 -2.52
C LEU A 17 5.34 9.39 -3.11
N CYS A 18 5.45 9.44 -4.43
CA CYS A 18 6.46 8.70 -5.19
C CYS A 18 7.33 9.67 -5.98
N ILE A 19 8.63 9.38 -6.05
CA ILE A 19 9.55 10.01 -7.00
C ILE A 19 9.48 9.19 -8.29
N LEU A 20 9.35 9.88 -9.42
CA LEU A 20 9.30 9.26 -10.75
C LEU A 20 10.65 9.46 -11.45
N GLY A 21 11.15 8.38 -12.05
CA GLY A 21 12.29 8.39 -12.96
C GLY A 21 11.91 7.80 -14.32
N GLN A 22 12.91 7.64 -15.20
CA GLN A 22 12.72 7.12 -16.56
C GLN A 22 12.05 5.73 -16.60
N ASN A 23 12.24 4.91 -15.56
CA ASN A 23 11.73 3.54 -15.47
C ASN A 23 10.49 3.41 -14.56
N GLY A 24 9.79 4.51 -14.27
CA GLY A 24 8.62 4.52 -13.37
C GLY A 24 8.96 5.01 -11.96
N ILE A 25 8.41 4.37 -10.94
CA ILE A 25 8.64 4.77 -9.53
C ILE A 25 10.09 4.46 -9.16
N SER A 26 10.88 5.51 -8.89
CA SER A 26 12.26 5.37 -8.45
C SER A 26 12.38 5.29 -6.93
N ASP A 27 11.52 6.02 -6.20
CA ASP A 27 11.54 6.07 -4.74
C ASP A 27 10.17 6.42 -4.16
N VAL A 28 9.98 6.20 -2.86
CA VAL A 28 8.79 6.55 -2.10
C VAL A 28 9.17 7.48 -0.95
N VAL A 29 8.52 8.64 -0.89
CA VAL A 29 8.74 9.61 0.19
C VAL A 29 7.89 9.22 1.39
N LYS A 30 8.55 8.98 2.54
CA LYS A 30 7.87 8.74 3.81
C LYS A 30 7.49 10.08 4.44
N VAL A 31 6.20 10.39 4.46
CA VAL A 31 5.65 11.56 5.16
C VAL A 31 5.28 11.17 6.58
N THR A 32 5.33 12.13 7.50
CA THR A 32 4.80 11.92 8.84
C THR A 32 3.29 12.07 8.79
N LEU A 33 2.57 10.97 9.00
CA LEU A 33 1.11 10.97 9.11
C LEU A 33 0.71 11.08 10.59
N THR A 34 -0.47 11.65 10.83
CA THR A 34 -1.12 11.55 12.14
C THR A 34 -1.56 10.10 12.42
N PRO A 35 -1.75 9.70 13.68
CA PRO A 35 -2.23 8.36 14.01
C PRO A 35 -3.57 8.00 13.34
N GLU A 36 -4.44 9.00 13.15
CA GLU A 36 -5.73 8.83 12.48
C GLU A 36 -5.55 8.54 10.98
N GLU A 37 -4.70 9.30 10.29
CA GLU A 37 -4.38 9.07 8.88
C GLU A 37 -3.71 7.71 8.65
N GLU A 38 -2.78 7.30 9.53
CA GLU A 38 -2.18 5.96 9.46
C GLU A 38 -3.24 4.86 9.63
N ALA A 39 -4.19 5.03 10.56
CA ALA A 39 -5.29 4.09 10.76
C ALA A 39 -6.19 4.00 9.52
N HIS A 40 -6.51 5.12 8.88
CA HIS A 40 -7.30 5.14 7.65
C HIS A 40 -6.56 4.50 6.46
N LEU A 41 -5.26 4.76 6.33
CA LEU A 41 -4.44 4.16 5.28
C LEU A 41 -4.35 2.64 5.45
N LYS A 42 -4.19 2.18 6.70
CA LYS A 42 -4.17 0.76 7.03
C LYS A 42 -5.52 0.08 6.78
N ASN A 43 -6.64 0.71 7.15
CA ASN A 43 -7.98 0.19 6.84
C ASN A 43 -8.20 0.04 5.33
N SER A 44 -7.69 0.99 4.54
CA SER A 44 -7.73 0.91 3.08
C SER A 44 -6.89 -0.27 2.55
N ALA A 45 -5.72 -0.51 3.15
CA ALA A 45 -4.87 -1.66 2.83
C ALA A 45 -5.58 -2.99 3.13
N ASP A 46 -6.16 -3.12 4.33
CA ASP A 46 -6.85 -4.33 4.78
C ASP A 46 -8.06 -4.65 3.89
N THR A 47 -8.80 -3.61 3.47
CA THR A 47 -9.95 -3.74 2.55
C THR A 47 -9.52 -4.28 1.18
N LEU A 48 -8.48 -3.69 0.58
CA LEU A 48 -7.96 -4.15 -0.71
C LEU A 48 -7.40 -5.55 -0.64
N TRP A 49 -6.66 -5.86 0.43
CA TRP A 49 -6.12 -7.20 0.65
C TRP A 49 -7.24 -8.24 0.80
N GLY A 50 -8.33 -7.88 1.48
CA GLY A 50 -9.54 -8.71 1.60
C GLY A 50 -10.09 -9.18 0.25
N ILE A 51 -10.06 -8.32 -0.77
CA ILE A 51 -10.50 -8.64 -2.13
C ILE A 51 -9.40 -9.39 -2.91
N GLN A 52 -8.16 -8.92 -2.83
CA GLN A 52 -7.03 -9.50 -3.57
C GLN A 52 -6.76 -10.96 -3.19
N LYS A 53 -6.85 -11.29 -1.90
CA LYS A 53 -6.66 -12.67 -1.42
C LYS A 53 -7.72 -13.62 -1.99
N GLU A 54 -8.94 -13.13 -2.20
CA GLU A 54 -10.03 -13.92 -2.77
C GLU A 54 -9.81 -14.14 -4.27
N LEU A 55 -9.33 -13.11 -4.99
CA LEU A 55 -8.99 -13.23 -6.41
C LEU A 55 -7.81 -14.19 -6.66
N CYS A 56 -6.78 -14.17 -5.80
CA CYS A 56 -5.65 -15.10 -5.92
C CYS A 56 -6.00 -16.56 -5.68
N ILE A 57 -7.13 -16.89 -5.02
CA ILE A 57 -7.59 -18.27 -4.84
C ILE A 57 -7.99 -18.90 -6.19
N PHE A 58 -8.37 -18.11 -7.19
CA PHE A 58 -8.88 -18.62 -8.46
C PHE A 58 -7.81 -18.89 -9.53
N THR A 59 -6.53 -18.63 -9.24
CA THR A 59 -5.44 -18.71 -10.23
C THR A 59 -4.53 -19.95 -10.06
N VAL A 60 -5.04 -21.05 -9.47
CA VAL A 60 -4.33 -22.36 -9.39
C VAL A 60 -4.77 -23.33 -10.47
#